data_AF-A0AAJ4UXF7-F1
#
_entry.id   AF-A0AAJ4UXF7-F1
#
_cell.length_a   1.000
_cell.length_b   1.000
_cell.length_c   1.000
_cell.angle_alpha   90.00
_cell.angle_beta   90.00
_cell.angle_gamma   90.00
#
_symmetry.space_group_name_H-M   'P 1'
#
loop_
_entity.id
_entity.type
_entity.pdbx_description
1 polymer ?
#
loop_
_entity_poly.entity_id
_entity_poly.type
_entity_poly.pdbx_seq_one_letter_code
_entity_poly.pdbx_strand_id
1 'polypeptide(L)'
;MITELRRAQLLNTLVFETLGQPEKEREFKIKSLKKWGFDLVFGKKDGEETYFAAADKKAGDKYTENDVEHEVVEVLSELPKNKKMFAKIEMIEGKAHLYVYLREDDIDTPILHIPAGEILLAFLKKHKFIHIIEALRNIGSAANLVKKHGDEGKPLPFEELPPVPRRFLRDAKKIEKEMGFGRIALAYFGENKSGEARYWMEWMVPTIALFDEKISQKIDKALAEFK
;
A
#
# COMPACT_ATOMS: atom_id res chain seq x y z
N MET A 1 -23.99 17.90 -25.55
CA MET A 1 -24.24 16.67 -24.76
C MET A 1 -22.98 16.03 -24.18
N ILE A 2 -22.08 15.37 -24.94
CA ILE A 2 -20.86 14.74 -24.35
C ILE A 2 -19.93 15.79 -23.73
N THR A 3 -19.71 16.91 -24.41
CA THR A 3 -18.84 18.00 -23.96
C THR A 3 -19.37 18.70 -22.70
N GLU A 4 -20.69 18.82 -22.56
CA GLU A 4 -21.33 19.43 -21.39
C GLU A 4 -21.25 18.54 -20.16
N LEU A 5 -21.49 17.23 -20.33
CA LEU A 5 -21.34 16.25 -19.24
C LEU A 5 -19.88 16.18 -18.80
N ARG A 6 -18.93 16.12 -19.75
CA ARG A 6 -17.49 16.14 -19.45
C ARG A 6 -17.07 17.44 -18.77
N ARG A 7 -17.59 18.59 -19.20
CA ARG A 7 -17.35 19.86 -18.52
C ARG A 7 -17.84 19.83 -17.07
N ALA A 8 -19.06 19.35 -16.83
CA ALA A 8 -19.60 19.23 -15.47
C ALA A 8 -18.76 18.28 -14.60
N GLN A 9 -18.32 17.15 -15.16
CA GLN A 9 -17.42 16.22 -14.47
C GLN A 9 -16.08 16.88 -14.13
N LEU A 10 -15.47 17.61 -15.06
CA LEU A 10 -14.19 18.30 -14.82
C LEU A 10 -14.30 19.40 -13.75
N LEU A 11 -15.42 20.12 -13.71
CA LEU A 11 -15.63 21.22 -12.75
C LEU A 11 -16.01 20.74 -11.35
N ASN A 12 -16.75 19.63 -11.24
CA ASN A 12 -17.33 19.18 -9.98
C ASN A 12 -16.71 17.87 -9.45
N THR A 13 -15.72 17.28 -10.13
CA THR A 13 -14.91 16.23 -9.51
C THR A 13 -14.07 16.88 -8.42
N LEU A 14 -14.29 16.45 -7.19
CA LEU A 14 -13.62 16.99 -6.03
C LEU A 14 -12.28 16.28 -5.88
N VAL A 15 -11.21 17.07 -5.83
CA VAL A 15 -9.84 16.57 -5.69
C VAL A 15 -9.25 17.10 -4.39
N PHE A 16 -8.77 16.20 -3.54
CA PHE A 16 -8.03 16.54 -2.33
C PHE A 16 -6.66 15.90 -2.39
N GLU A 17 -5.64 16.69 -2.11
CA GLU A 17 -4.24 16.31 -2.26
C GLU A 17 -3.49 16.55 -0.97
N THR A 18 -2.70 15.56 -0.59
CA THR A 18 -1.61 15.66 0.37
C THR A 18 -0.33 15.42 -0.42
N LEU A 19 0.38 16.50 -0.73
CA LEU A 19 1.61 16.44 -1.53
C LEU A 19 2.74 15.79 -0.73
N GLY A 20 3.57 15.01 -1.42
CA GLY A 20 4.72 14.32 -0.85
C GLY A 20 5.36 13.35 -1.84
N GLN A 21 6.23 12.48 -1.34
CA GLN A 21 7.00 11.52 -2.12
C GLN A 21 6.48 10.10 -1.86
N PRO A 22 5.62 9.53 -2.73
CA PRO A 22 5.10 8.17 -2.54
C PRO A 22 6.19 7.09 -2.55
N GLU A 23 7.32 7.35 -3.21
CA GLU A 23 8.50 6.49 -3.27
C GLU A 23 9.34 6.49 -1.99
N LYS A 24 9.06 7.41 -1.05
CA LYS A 24 9.85 7.56 0.17
C LYS A 24 9.81 6.28 1.01
N GLU A 25 11.00 5.87 1.44
CA GLU A 25 11.20 4.77 2.37
C GLU A 25 10.40 4.95 3.68
N ARG A 26 10.04 3.82 4.30
CA ARG A 26 9.37 3.77 5.59
C ARG A 26 10.09 2.85 6.55
N GLU A 27 10.19 3.27 7.81
CA GLU A 27 10.68 2.43 8.90
C GLU A 27 9.61 1.39 9.27
N PHE A 28 10.02 0.13 9.41
CA PHE A 28 9.16 -0.96 9.84
C PHE A 28 9.80 -1.72 11.01
N LYS A 29 8.94 -2.35 11.81
CA LYS A 29 9.39 -3.26 12.87
C LYS A 29 9.58 -4.66 12.28
N ILE A 30 10.46 -5.47 12.85
CA ILE A 30 10.68 -6.88 12.41
C ILE A 30 9.38 -7.69 12.31
N LYS A 31 8.41 -7.45 13.20
CA LYS A 31 7.09 -8.10 13.15
C LYS A 31 6.31 -7.84 11.86
N SER A 32 6.60 -6.76 11.13
CA SER A 32 5.98 -6.47 9.83
C SER A 32 6.45 -7.48 8.78
N LEU A 33 7.74 -7.84 8.79
CA LEU A 33 8.30 -8.85 7.90
C LEU A 33 7.56 -10.20 8.04
N LYS A 34 7.29 -10.62 9.30
CA LYS A 34 6.48 -11.82 9.60
C LYS A 34 5.05 -11.73 9.08
N LYS A 35 4.46 -10.53 9.08
CA LYS A 35 3.13 -10.32 8.51
C LYS A 35 3.15 -10.47 6.99
N TRP A 36 4.22 -10.03 6.35
CA TRP A 36 4.47 -10.18 4.91
C TRP A 36 4.84 -11.62 4.51
N GLY A 37 5.08 -12.51 5.48
CA GLY A 37 5.34 -13.93 5.23
C GLY A 37 6.80 -14.34 5.34
N PHE A 38 7.67 -13.48 5.90
CA PHE A 38 9.10 -13.73 6.00
C PHE A 38 9.59 -13.56 7.43
N ASP A 39 10.61 -14.32 7.80
CA ASP A 39 11.42 -14.06 8.97
C ASP A 39 12.73 -13.38 8.58
N LEU A 40 13.30 -12.60 9.51
CA LEU A 40 14.66 -12.10 9.36
C LEU A 40 15.63 -13.20 9.78
N VAL A 41 16.63 -13.45 8.96
CA VAL A 41 17.63 -14.50 9.16
C VAL A 41 19.02 -13.87 9.20
N PHE A 42 19.85 -14.36 10.11
CA PHE A 42 21.30 -14.25 10.02
C PHE A 42 21.85 -15.57 9.45
N GLY A 43 22.74 -15.48 8.46
CA GLY A 43 23.22 -16.66 7.76
C GLY A 43 24.31 -16.33 6.76
N LYS A 44 24.47 -17.19 5.76
CA LYS A 44 25.41 -16.99 4.66
C LYS A 44 24.70 -16.96 3.32
N LYS A 45 25.12 -16.06 2.45
CA LYS A 45 24.81 -16.04 1.01
C LYS A 45 26.11 -16.24 0.25
N ASP A 46 26.21 -17.29 -0.56
CA ASP A 46 27.43 -17.67 -1.30
C ASP A 46 28.69 -17.72 -0.40
N GLY A 47 28.52 -18.18 0.84
CA GLY A 47 29.59 -18.29 1.84
C GLY A 47 29.87 -17.02 2.65
N GLU A 48 29.33 -15.86 2.27
CA GLU A 48 29.51 -14.59 2.99
C GLU A 48 28.41 -14.38 4.05
N GLU A 49 28.81 -13.99 5.26
CA GLU A 49 27.88 -13.74 6.36
C GLU A 49 27.06 -12.47 6.11
N THR A 50 25.74 -12.60 6.22
CA THR A 50 24.81 -11.48 5.99
C THR A 50 23.45 -11.72 6.61
N TYR A 51 22.56 -10.73 6.47
CA TYR A 51 21.15 -10.82 6.82
C TYR A 51 20.30 -10.98 5.57
N PHE A 52 19.25 -11.78 5.66
CA PHE A 52 18.27 -11.91 4.59
C PHE A 52 16.89 -12.30 5.13
N ALA A 53 15.86 -12.07 4.32
CA ALA A 53 14.51 -12.49 4.62
C ALA A 53 14.24 -13.85 3.98
N ALA A 54 13.62 -14.77 4.72
CA ALA A 54 13.26 -16.09 4.22
C ALA A 54 11.91 -16.56 4.77
N ALA A 55 11.16 -17.33 3.97
CA ALA A 55 9.89 -17.92 4.39
C ALA A 55 10.07 -19.36 4.89
N ASP A 56 9.47 -19.66 6.04
CA ASP A 56 9.37 -21.02 6.61
C ASP A 56 10.72 -21.75 6.77
N LYS A 57 11.79 -21.04 7.13
CA LYS A 57 13.13 -21.61 7.36
C LYS A 57 13.49 -21.75 8.84
N LYS A 58 14.44 -22.64 9.13
CA LYS A 58 14.98 -22.91 10.47
C LYS A 58 16.51 -22.90 10.45
N ALA A 59 17.11 -22.69 11.63
CA ALA A 59 18.56 -22.79 11.78
C ALA A 59 19.07 -24.17 11.32
N GLY A 60 20.14 -24.16 10.53
CA GLY A 60 20.73 -25.33 9.88
C GLY A 60 20.23 -25.62 8.47
N ASP A 61 19.16 -24.96 8.00
CA ASP A 61 18.67 -25.14 6.63
C ASP A 61 19.68 -24.62 5.60
N LYS A 62 19.92 -25.41 4.55
CA LYS A 62 20.69 -25.00 3.35
C LYS A 62 19.83 -25.15 2.11
N TYR A 63 19.82 -24.14 1.24
CA TYR A 63 19.01 -24.14 0.03
C TYR A 63 19.59 -23.20 -1.02
N THR A 64 19.16 -23.36 -2.27
CA THR A 64 19.52 -22.47 -3.38
C THR A 64 18.27 -21.72 -3.82
N GLU A 65 18.39 -20.41 -4.00
CA GLU A 65 17.33 -19.54 -4.51
C GLU A 65 17.94 -18.55 -5.49
N ASN A 66 17.41 -18.49 -6.72
CA ASN A 66 17.95 -17.65 -7.81
C ASN A 66 19.47 -17.82 -8.02
N ASP A 67 19.94 -19.06 -8.05
CA ASP A 67 21.35 -19.45 -8.19
C ASP A 67 22.29 -18.98 -7.05
N VAL A 68 21.74 -18.48 -5.95
CA VAL A 68 22.50 -18.09 -4.74
C VAL A 68 22.34 -19.17 -3.67
N GLU A 69 23.46 -19.65 -3.13
CA GLU A 69 23.46 -20.61 -2.02
C GLU A 69 23.21 -19.89 -0.70
N HIS A 70 22.25 -20.41 0.07
CA HIS A 70 21.85 -19.87 1.36
C HIS A 70 22.09 -20.90 2.46
N GLU A 71 22.67 -20.45 3.56
CA GLU A 71 22.77 -21.21 4.82
C GLU A 71 22.16 -20.40 5.96
N VAL A 72 21.18 -20.97 6.64
CA VAL A 72 20.48 -20.34 7.77
C VAL A 72 21.24 -20.66 9.04
N VAL A 73 21.87 -19.64 9.65
CA VAL A 73 22.56 -19.80 10.94
C VAL A 73 21.57 -19.57 12.09
N GLU A 74 20.78 -18.49 12.02
CA GLU A 74 19.83 -18.12 13.05
C GLU A 74 18.59 -17.42 12.46
N VAL A 75 17.41 -17.74 12.97
CA VAL A 75 16.17 -17.00 12.67
C VAL A 75 15.95 -15.99 13.80
N LEU A 76 15.99 -14.70 13.47
CA LEU A 76 15.97 -13.62 14.44
C LEU A 76 14.54 -13.28 14.88
N SER A 77 14.35 -13.15 16.19
CA SER A 77 13.11 -12.67 16.80
C SER A 77 13.07 -11.14 16.96
N GLU A 78 14.25 -10.51 16.98
CA GLU A 78 14.44 -9.06 17.14
C GLU A 78 15.41 -8.52 16.06
N LEU A 79 15.39 -7.20 15.85
CA LEU A 79 16.38 -6.57 14.96
C LEU A 79 17.77 -6.64 15.61
N PRO A 80 18.85 -6.81 14.81
CA PRO A 80 20.21 -6.69 15.34
C PRO A 80 20.43 -5.33 16.02
N LYS A 81 21.34 -5.29 17.00
CA LYS A 81 21.64 -4.06 17.75
C LYS A 81 21.98 -2.92 16.80
N ASN A 82 21.51 -1.71 17.13
CA ASN A 82 21.70 -0.48 16.37
C ASN A 82 21.17 -0.47 14.92
N LYS A 83 20.53 -1.56 14.45
CA LYS A 83 19.93 -1.61 13.12
C LYS A 83 18.47 -1.20 13.14
N LYS A 84 18.06 -0.48 12.10
CA LYS A 84 16.65 -0.20 11.79
C LYS A 84 16.26 -0.84 10.47
N MET A 85 15.03 -1.33 10.36
CA MET A 85 14.54 -1.91 9.12
C MET A 85 13.73 -0.87 8.35
N PHE A 86 14.09 -0.66 7.09
CA PHE A 86 13.38 0.20 6.17
C PHE A 86 12.92 -0.58 4.96
N ALA A 87 11.86 -0.09 4.33
CA ALA A 87 11.41 -0.59 3.05
C ALA A 87 10.92 0.53 2.15
N LYS A 88 11.08 0.33 0.84
CA LYS A 88 10.60 1.22 -0.22
C LYS A 88 10.13 0.40 -1.41
N ILE A 89 9.48 1.06 -2.36
CA ILE A 89 9.13 0.47 -3.64
C ILE A 89 10.10 0.97 -4.69
N GLU A 90 10.77 0.05 -5.37
CA GLU A 90 11.62 0.34 -6.52
C GLU A 90 10.91 -0.07 -7.80
N MET A 91 11.03 0.76 -8.84
CA MET A 91 10.46 0.47 -10.15
C MET A 91 11.56 -0.08 -11.06
N ILE A 92 11.41 -1.33 -11.48
CA ILE A 92 12.36 -2.01 -12.37
C ILE A 92 11.59 -2.45 -13.60
N GLU A 93 11.96 -1.92 -14.77
CA GLU A 93 11.29 -2.21 -16.06
C GLU A 93 9.76 -2.04 -16.01
N GLY A 94 9.29 -1.01 -15.28
CA GLY A 94 7.87 -0.73 -15.10
C GLY A 94 7.14 -1.61 -14.08
N LYS A 95 7.85 -2.49 -13.36
CA LYS A 95 7.30 -3.35 -12.29
C LYS A 95 7.74 -2.89 -10.91
N ALA A 96 6.78 -2.84 -9.98
CA ALA A 96 7.03 -2.49 -8.59
C ALA A 96 7.66 -3.66 -7.83
N HIS A 97 8.80 -3.40 -7.19
CA HIS A 97 9.50 -4.33 -6.32
C HIS A 97 9.55 -3.77 -4.89
N LEU A 98 9.27 -4.63 -3.92
CA LEU A 98 9.47 -4.33 -2.51
C LEU A 98 10.95 -4.54 -2.20
N TYR A 99 11.63 -3.45 -1.83
CA TYR A 99 13.01 -3.46 -1.41
C TYR A 99 13.08 -3.18 0.09
N VAL A 100 13.66 -4.11 0.85
CA VAL A 100 13.78 -4.05 2.31
C VAL A 100 15.26 -4.18 2.69
N TYR A 101 15.70 -3.36 3.62
CA TYR A 101 17.09 -3.31 4.07
C TYR A 101 17.17 -2.96 5.56
N LEU A 102 18.30 -3.32 6.16
CA LEU A 102 18.70 -2.88 7.49
C LEU A 102 19.68 -1.71 7.37
N ARG A 103 19.45 -0.63 8.11
CA ARG A 103 20.33 0.55 8.16
C ARG A 103 21.04 0.63 9.51
N GLU A 104 22.36 0.80 9.47
CA GLU A 104 23.23 1.15 10.59
C GLU A 104 24.28 2.15 10.10
N ASP A 105 24.43 3.29 10.77
CA ASP A 105 25.44 4.31 10.45
C ASP A 105 25.50 4.67 8.94
N ASP A 106 24.32 4.85 8.32
CA ASP A 106 24.11 5.14 6.89
C ASP A 106 24.55 4.04 5.92
N ILE A 107 24.87 2.84 6.41
CA ILE A 107 25.12 1.64 5.61
C ILE A 107 23.83 0.82 5.52
N ASP A 108 23.34 0.64 4.29
CA ASP A 108 22.16 -0.15 3.99
C ASP A 108 22.56 -1.58 3.59
N THR A 109 22.15 -2.57 4.39
CA THR A 109 22.27 -4.00 4.10
C THR A 109 20.96 -4.52 3.51
N PRO A 110 20.91 -4.90 2.22
CA PRO A 110 19.71 -5.45 1.59
C PRO A 110 19.31 -6.77 2.25
N ILE A 111 18.03 -6.95 2.59
CA ILE A 111 17.53 -8.20 3.16
C ILE A 111 16.45 -8.86 2.30
N LEU A 112 15.69 -8.09 1.51
CA LEU A 112 14.65 -8.62 0.63
C LEU A 112 14.49 -7.73 -0.60
N HIS A 113 14.37 -8.35 -1.78
CA HIS A 113 14.06 -7.65 -3.01
C HIS A 113 13.21 -8.53 -3.92
N ILE A 114 11.90 -8.28 -3.96
CA ILE A 114 10.93 -9.16 -4.62
C ILE A 114 9.79 -8.37 -5.26
N PRO A 115 9.06 -8.92 -6.25
CA PRO A 115 7.89 -8.27 -6.83
C PRO A 115 6.86 -7.89 -5.76
N ALA A 116 6.49 -6.61 -5.68
CA ALA A 116 5.64 -6.10 -4.60
C ALA A 116 4.19 -6.60 -4.69
N GLY A 117 3.68 -6.85 -5.89
CA GLY A 117 2.25 -7.11 -6.11
C GLY A 117 1.75 -8.42 -5.50
N GLU A 118 2.51 -9.49 -5.66
CA GLU A 118 2.14 -10.81 -5.12
C GLU A 118 2.13 -10.79 -3.59
N ILE A 119 3.16 -10.16 -3.01
CA ILE A 119 3.34 -10.06 -1.56
C ILE A 119 2.30 -9.15 -0.94
N LEU A 120 2.02 -8.00 -1.57
CA LEU A 120 0.97 -7.10 -1.13
C LEU A 120 -0.38 -7.82 -1.13
N LEU A 121 -0.72 -8.54 -2.22
CA LEU A 121 -1.99 -9.26 -2.30
C LEU A 121 -2.09 -10.37 -1.24
N ALA A 122 -1.01 -11.13 -1.01
CA ALA A 122 -0.96 -12.14 0.03
C ALA A 122 -1.14 -11.55 1.43
N PHE A 123 -0.47 -10.43 1.71
CA PHE A 123 -0.62 -9.67 2.95
C PHE A 123 -2.06 -9.19 3.14
N LEU A 124 -2.65 -8.53 2.14
CA LEU A 124 -4.03 -8.02 2.23
C LEU A 124 -5.05 -9.15 2.45
N LYS A 125 -4.86 -10.30 1.78
CA LYS A 125 -5.71 -11.50 1.96
C LYS A 125 -5.61 -12.06 3.38
N LYS A 126 -4.38 -12.26 3.88
CA LYS A 126 -4.11 -12.76 5.23
C LYS A 126 -4.77 -11.90 6.31
N HIS A 127 -4.78 -10.58 6.12
CA HIS A 127 -5.37 -9.61 7.05
C HIS A 127 -6.84 -9.26 6.76
N LYS A 128 -7.47 -9.88 5.73
CA LYS A 128 -8.87 -9.68 5.33
C LYS A 128 -9.23 -8.24 4.96
N PHE A 129 -8.31 -7.51 4.34
CA PHE A 129 -8.56 -6.16 3.82
C PHE A 129 -9.26 -6.21 2.45
N ILE A 130 -10.49 -6.72 2.44
CA ILE A 130 -11.24 -7.04 1.22
C ILE A 130 -11.56 -5.82 0.37
N HIS A 131 -11.83 -4.66 0.98
CA HIS A 131 -12.25 -3.47 0.26
C HIS A 131 -11.06 -2.82 -0.44
N ILE A 132 -9.85 -2.92 0.13
CA ILE A 132 -8.62 -2.59 -0.57
C ILE A 132 -8.42 -3.51 -1.77
N ILE A 133 -8.57 -4.82 -1.60
CA ILE A 133 -8.40 -5.80 -2.68
C ILE A 133 -9.36 -5.51 -3.84
N GLU A 134 -10.64 -5.25 -3.55
CA GLU A 134 -11.66 -4.93 -4.55
C GLU A 134 -11.38 -3.62 -5.29
N ALA A 135 -10.82 -2.63 -4.58
CA ALA A 135 -10.52 -1.31 -5.13
C ALA A 135 -9.18 -1.27 -5.87
N LEU A 136 -8.19 -2.10 -5.51
CA LEU A 136 -6.85 -2.05 -6.09
C LEU A 136 -6.88 -2.30 -7.61
N ARG A 137 -6.34 -1.38 -8.41
CA ARG A 137 -6.28 -1.49 -9.87
C ARG A 137 -4.88 -1.68 -10.40
N ASN A 138 -3.91 -1.02 -9.81
CA ASN A 138 -2.51 -1.12 -10.18
C ASN A 138 -1.63 -0.73 -9.00
N ILE A 139 -0.33 -1.04 -9.13
CA ILE A 139 0.70 -0.66 -8.20
C ILE A 139 1.90 -0.09 -8.95
N GLY A 140 2.47 0.97 -8.41
CA GLY A 140 3.78 1.52 -8.72
C GLY A 140 4.44 1.97 -7.42
N SER A 141 5.17 3.09 -7.41
CA SER A 141 5.51 3.79 -6.15
C SER A 141 4.26 4.18 -5.36
N ALA A 142 3.19 4.55 -6.07
CA ALA A 142 1.84 4.68 -5.55
C ALA A 142 0.91 3.60 -6.14
N ALA A 143 -0.10 3.22 -5.38
CA ALA A 143 -1.17 2.32 -5.77
C ALA A 143 -2.45 3.12 -6.01
N ASN A 144 -3.22 2.71 -7.02
CA ASN A 144 -4.52 3.31 -7.32
C ASN A 144 -5.65 2.40 -6.82
N LEU A 145 -6.46 2.93 -5.91
CA LEU A 145 -7.68 2.31 -5.39
C LEU A 145 -8.88 2.96 -6.08
N VAL A 146 -9.65 2.20 -6.86
CA VAL A 146 -10.77 2.70 -7.64
C VAL A 146 -12.06 2.00 -7.25
N LYS A 147 -13.06 2.79 -6.84
CA LYS A 147 -14.41 2.32 -6.50
C LYS A 147 -15.44 3.07 -7.34
N LYS A 148 -16.34 2.34 -7.97
CA LYS A 148 -17.46 2.88 -8.75
C LYS A 148 -18.75 2.19 -8.32
N HIS A 149 -19.81 2.98 -8.15
CA HIS A 149 -21.14 2.47 -7.85
C HIS A 149 -22.19 3.25 -8.64
N GLY A 150 -23.10 2.52 -9.29
CA GLY A 150 -24.17 3.08 -10.12
C GLY A 150 -23.72 3.82 -11.39
N ASP A 151 -24.70 4.48 -12.01
CA ASP A 151 -24.51 5.22 -13.27
C ASP A 151 -23.86 6.59 -13.06
N GLU A 152 -23.10 7.02 -14.06
CA GLU A 152 -22.47 8.33 -14.09
C GLU A 152 -23.49 9.44 -14.39
N GLY A 153 -23.23 10.63 -13.85
CA GLY A 153 -24.06 11.81 -14.08
C GLY A 153 -23.28 13.10 -13.92
N LYS A 154 -24.00 14.19 -13.65
CA LYS A 154 -23.40 15.46 -13.24
C LYS A 154 -23.01 15.35 -11.76
N PRO A 155 -21.73 15.48 -11.39
CA PRO A 155 -21.35 15.41 -9.99
C PRO A 155 -21.90 16.61 -9.22
N LEU A 156 -22.28 16.37 -7.97
CA LEU A 156 -22.63 17.39 -7.00
C LEU A 156 -21.37 18.13 -6.55
N PRO A 157 -21.45 19.46 -6.32
CA PRO A 157 -20.38 20.21 -5.68
C PRO A 157 -20.23 19.81 -4.20
N PHE A 158 -19.13 20.24 -3.57
CA PHE A 158 -18.80 19.87 -2.19
C PHE A 158 -19.90 20.30 -1.17
N GLU A 159 -20.49 21.47 -1.40
CA GLU A 159 -21.52 22.12 -0.58
C GLU A 159 -22.85 21.35 -0.60
N GLU A 160 -23.05 20.46 -1.57
CA GLU A 160 -24.24 19.63 -1.72
C GLU A 160 -24.01 18.16 -1.36
N LEU A 161 -22.76 17.77 -1.03
CA LEU A 161 -22.46 16.40 -0.64
C LEU A 161 -23.22 15.98 0.64
N PRO A 162 -23.80 14.77 0.66
CA PRO A 162 -24.32 14.17 1.88
C PRO A 162 -23.23 13.96 2.95
N PRO A 163 -23.62 13.70 4.22
CA PRO A 163 -22.66 13.52 5.32
C PRO A 163 -21.64 12.39 5.10
N VAL A 164 -22.03 11.29 4.46
CA VAL A 164 -21.17 10.11 4.25
C VAL A 164 -19.97 10.42 3.34
N PRO A 165 -20.15 10.94 2.10
CA PRO A 165 -19.02 11.39 1.27
C PRO A 165 -18.13 12.43 1.94
N ARG A 166 -18.69 13.40 2.67
CA ARG A 166 -17.91 14.41 3.39
C ARG A 166 -17.03 13.80 4.48
N ARG A 167 -17.59 12.88 5.26
CA ARG A 167 -16.87 12.16 6.30
C ARG A 167 -15.74 11.33 5.70
N PHE A 168 -16.03 10.61 4.62
CA PHE A 168 -15.04 9.83 3.89
C PHE A 168 -13.85 10.70 3.44
N LEU A 169 -14.10 11.84 2.77
CA LEU A 169 -13.03 12.77 2.33
C LEU A 169 -12.19 13.29 3.51
N ARG A 170 -12.82 13.62 4.63
CA ARG A 170 -12.11 14.06 5.84
C ARG A 170 -11.24 12.97 6.44
N ASP A 171 -11.75 11.75 6.51
CA ASP A 171 -11.02 10.62 7.09
C ASP A 171 -9.89 10.17 6.15
N ALA A 172 -10.11 10.18 4.83
CA ALA A 172 -9.08 10.01 3.81
C ALA A 172 -7.94 11.02 4.02
N LYS A 173 -8.24 12.32 4.11
CA LYS A 173 -7.24 13.38 4.33
C LYS A 173 -6.40 13.16 5.60
N LYS A 174 -6.97 12.59 6.67
CA LYS A 174 -6.20 12.25 7.88
C LYS A 174 -5.22 11.11 7.61
N ILE A 175 -5.67 10.08 6.89
CA ILE A 175 -4.85 8.93 6.51
C ILE A 175 -3.72 9.38 5.57
N GLU A 176 -4.01 10.23 4.58
CA GLU A 176 -3.01 10.78 3.66
C GLU A 176 -1.90 11.56 4.37
N LYS A 177 -2.25 12.35 5.40
CA LYS A 177 -1.25 13.04 6.24
C LYS A 177 -0.34 12.07 6.99
N GLU A 178 -0.89 10.99 7.54
CA GLU A 178 -0.12 9.94 8.20
C GLU A 178 0.77 9.17 7.20
N MET A 179 0.28 9.03 5.96
CA MET A 179 1.07 8.48 4.87
C MET A 179 2.11 9.47 4.33
N GLY A 180 1.96 10.77 4.57
CA GLY A 180 2.81 11.81 3.98
C GLY A 180 2.61 11.98 2.46
N PHE A 181 1.63 11.31 1.87
CA PHE A 181 1.21 11.46 0.47
C PHE A 181 -0.19 10.86 0.30
N GLY A 182 -0.99 11.49 -0.56
CA GLY A 182 -2.18 10.87 -1.13
C GLY A 182 -2.96 11.84 -1.99
N ARG A 183 -3.79 11.28 -2.88
CA ARG A 183 -4.67 12.07 -3.75
C ARG A 183 -5.98 11.33 -3.91
N ILE A 184 -7.07 11.97 -3.51
CA ILE A 184 -8.41 11.43 -3.69
C ILE A 184 -9.20 12.29 -4.68
N ALA A 185 -9.74 11.64 -5.69
CA ALA A 185 -10.66 12.22 -6.66
C ALA A 185 -12.04 11.57 -6.48
N LEU A 186 -13.08 12.39 -6.29
CA LEU A 186 -14.45 11.93 -6.09
C LEU A 186 -15.41 12.68 -7.00
N ALA A 187 -16.14 11.92 -7.80
CA ALA A 187 -17.33 12.39 -8.52
C ALA A 187 -18.56 11.70 -7.90
N TYR A 188 -19.38 12.46 -7.16
CA TYR A 188 -20.60 11.96 -6.53
C TYR A 188 -21.83 12.45 -7.28
N PHE A 189 -22.66 11.55 -7.79
CA PHE A 189 -23.76 11.83 -8.71
C PHE A 189 -25.16 11.84 -8.04
N GLY A 190 -25.20 11.89 -6.71
CA GLY A 190 -26.44 11.77 -5.93
C GLY A 190 -26.89 10.32 -5.76
N GLU A 191 -28.10 10.15 -5.25
CA GLU A 191 -28.69 8.82 -5.01
C GLU A 191 -29.60 8.38 -6.17
N ASN A 192 -29.74 7.07 -6.35
CA ASN A 192 -30.75 6.51 -7.26
C ASN A 192 -32.14 6.50 -6.59
N LYS A 193 -33.16 6.01 -7.31
CA LYS A 193 -34.55 5.93 -6.78
C LYS A 193 -34.68 5.03 -5.55
N SER A 194 -33.74 4.11 -5.34
CA SER A 194 -33.68 3.21 -4.19
C SER A 194 -32.88 3.79 -3.02
N GLY A 195 -32.36 5.03 -3.13
CA GLY A 195 -31.54 5.67 -2.11
C GLY A 195 -30.07 5.22 -2.10
N GLU A 196 -29.61 4.50 -3.13
CA GLU A 196 -28.22 4.06 -3.21
C GLU A 196 -27.37 5.16 -3.86
N ALA A 197 -26.22 5.43 -3.26
CA ALA A 197 -25.31 6.45 -3.76
C ALA A 197 -24.76 6.07 -5.15
N ARG A 198 -24.56 7.06 -6.00
CA ARG A 198 -23.89 6.89 -7.29
C ARG A 198 -22.61 7.69 -7.28
N TYR A 199 -21.49 7.05 -7.57
CA TYR A 199 -20.20 7.72 -7.55
C TYR A 199 -19.13 7.00 -8.35
N TRP A 200 -18.09 7.76 -8.67
CA TRP A 200 -16.78 7.25 -9.04
C TRP A 200 -15.73 7.88 -8.10
N MET A 201 -14.84 7.05 -7.59
CA MET A 201 -13.75 7.44 -6.70
C MET A 201 -12.46 6.80 -7.18
N GLU A 202 -11.40 7.59 -7.17
CA GLU A 202 -10.02 7.13 -7.26
C GLU A 202 -9.24 7.68 -6.06
N TRP A 203 -8.49 6.81 -5.39
CA TRP A 203 -7.61 7.17 -4.29
C TRP A 203 -6.22 6.61 -4.54
N MET A 204 -5.27 7.52 -4.75
CA MET A 204 -3.87 7.21 -4.91
C MET A 204 -3.17 7.27 -3.55
N VAL A 205 -2.49 6.20 -3.17
CA VAL A 205 -1.80 6.05 -1.88
C VAL A 205 -0.40 5.45 -2.09
N PRO A 206 0.61 5.70 -1.24
CA PRO A 206 1.92 5.08 -1.41
C PRO A 206 1.79 3.56 -1.30
N THR A 207 2.32 2.81 -2.27
CA THR A 207 2.22 1.35 -2.25
C THR A 207 2.88 0.78 -1.00
N ILE A 208 4.00 1.36 -0.57
CA ILE A 208 4.69 0.95 0.66
C ILE A 208 3.83 1.14 1.92
N ALA A 209 2.91 2.11 1.93
CA ALA A 209 2.02 2.35 3.06
C ALA A 209 0.98 1.22 3.22
N LEU A 210 0.62 0.54 2.13
CA LEU A 210 -0.31 -0.59 2.16
C LEU A 210 0.29 -1.84 2.83
N PHE A 211 1.61 -1.89 3.03
CA PHE A 211 2.28 -2.94 3.81
C PHE A 211 2.22 -2.70 5.33
N ASP A 212 1.77 -1.52 5.77
CA ASP A 212 1.50 -1.24 7.18
C ASP A 212 0.06 -1.66 7.54
N GLU A 213 -0.07 -2.63 8.45
CA GLU A 213 -1.37 -3.14 8.87
C GLU A 213 -2.32 -2.06 9.43
N LYS A 214 -1.80 -1.09 10.19
CA LYS A 214 -2.65 -0.05 10.79
C LYS A 214 -3.16 0.92 9.73
N ILE A 215 -2.31 1.26 8.75
CA ILE A 215 -2.71 2.13 7.64
C ILE A 215 -3.72 1.39 6.76
N SER A 216 -3.43 0.15 6.38
CA SER A 216 -4.34 -0.68 5.58
C SER A 216 -5.67 -0.91 6.29
N GLN A 217 -5.69 -1.12 7.61
CA GLN A 217 -6.94 -1.21 8.36
C GLN A 217 -7.78 0.08 8.29
N LYS A 218 -7.13 1.26 8.37
CA LYS A 218 -7.82 2.56 8.25
C LYS A 218 -8.39 2.78 6.86
N ILE A 219 -7.62 2.46 5.81
CA ILE A 219 -8.05 2.57 4.41
C ILE A 219 -9.20 1.61 4.13
N ASP A 220 -9.06 0.33 4.51
CA ASP A 220 -10.09 -0.68 4.28
C ASP A 220 -11.42 -0.29 4.94
N LYS A 221 -11.36 0.19 6.19
CA LYS A 221 -12.53 0.72 6.89
C LYS A 221 -13.15 1.93 6.18
N ALA A 222 -12.34 2.88 5.71
CA ALA A 222 -12.84 4.05 4.98
C ALA A 222 -13.55 3.65 3.68
N LEU A 223 -12.99 2.68 2.94
CA LEU A 223 -13.59 2.13 1.72
C LEU A 223 -14.89 1.34 2.01
N ALA A 224 -14.95 0.65 3.15
CA ALA A 224 -16.13 -0.10 3.59
C ALA A 224 -17.30 0.82 3.97
N GLU A 225 -17.00 1.93 4.67
CA GLU A 225 -18.00 2.91 5.13
C GLU A 225 -18.55 3.77 3.99
N PHE A 226 -17.82 3.89 2.88
CA PHE A 226 -18.26 4.65 1.71
C PHE A 226 -19.14 3.80 0.79
N LYS A 227 -20.46 3.84 1.01
CA LYS A 227 -21.47 3.13 0.24
C LYS A 227 -22.39 4.09 -0.49
#